data_AF-A0A918XQ16-F1
#
_entry.id   AF-A0A918XQ16-F1
#
_cell.length_a   1.000
_cell.length_b   1.000
_cell.length_c   1.000
_cell.angle_alpha   90.00
_cell.angle_beta   90.00
_cell.angle_gamma   90.00
#
_symmetry.space_group_name_H-M   'P 1'
#
loop_
_entity.id
_entity.type
_entity.pdbx_description
1 polymer ?
#
loop_
_entity_poly.entity_id
_entity_poly.type
_entity_poly.pdbx_seq_one_letter_code
_entity_poly.pdbx_strand_id
1 'polypeptide(L)'
;MRGRAGGRGASVRAMPRHHGQRSDTGPAEALGGFLAALRPTGAASDRAWRIALAAMLAARHLERPVDLNRVLEMALVRTLPGSPAAIRDALDPDNGLHVHALLLELQTAGTSEARVVHALDAIMDGREPPGRDRFLRRLAAVLHAGDRGRACTG
;
A
#
# COMPACT_ATOMS: atom_id res chain seq x y z
N MET A 1 84.32 14.09 17.62
CA MET A 1 84.25 12.93 18.55
C MET A 1 82.79 12.70 18.95
N ARG A 2 82.31 11.45 18.84
CA ARG A 2 81.14 10.80 19.51
C ARG A 2 79.82 11.59 19.51
N GLY A 3 78.72 11.15 18.91
CA GLY A 3 77.95 9.89 19.03
C GLY A 3 76.50 10.27 18.65
N ARG A 4 75.46 9.45 18.60
CA ARG A 4 75.18 8.07 19.00
C ARG A 4 73.85 7.72 18.32
N ALA A 5 73.64 6.43 18.08
CA ALA A 5 72.45 5.81 17.51
C ALA A 5 71.10 6.22 18.14
N GLY A 6 70.04 6.10 17.33
CA GLY A 6 68.66 6.17 17.79
C GLY A 6 67.72 5.65 16.71
N GLY A 7 67.59 4.31 16.61
CA GLY A 7 66.55 3.68 15.81
C GLY A 7 65.16 3.92 16.41
N ARG A 8 64.15 3.94 15.55
CA ARG A 8 62.77 3.59 15.90
C ARG A 8 62.04 3.14 14.64
N GLY A 9 61.62 1.88 14.66
CA GLY A 9 60.97 1.20 13.55
C GLY A 9 59.64 1.85 13.18
N ALA A 10 59.41 1.96 11.88
CA ALA A 10 58.09 2.24 11.34
C ALA A 10 57.25 0.95 11.44
N SER A 11 56.38 0.87 12.44
CA SER A 11 55.28 -0.08 12.44
C SER A 11 54.32 0.32 11.32
N VAL A 12 54.41 -0.37 10.18
CA VAL A 12 53.38 -0.38 9.15
C VAL A 12 52.13 -1.01 9.78
N ARG A 13 51.19 -0.16 10.19
CA ARG A 13 49.88 -0.58 10.66
C ARG A 13 49.11 -1.08 9.44
N ALA A 14 49.04 -2.39 9.27
CA ALA A 14 48.17 -3.02 8.28
C ALA A 14 46.73 -2.55 8.53
N MET A 15 46.19 -1.74 7.61
CA MET A 15 44.78 -1.39 7.63
C MET A 15 43.95 -2.63 7.29
N PRO A 16 42.92 -2.96 8.08
CA PRO A 16 41.97 -3.99 7.71
C PRO A 16 41.22 -3.50 6.47
N ARG A 17 41.43 -4.17 5.34
CA ARG A 17 40.53 -4.07 4.19
C ARG A 17 39.18 -4.59 4.66
N HIS A 18 38.24 -3.69 4.92
CA HIS A 18 36.84 -4.04 4.93
C HIS A 18 36.51 -4.61 3.55
N HIS A 19 36.46 -5.94 3.45
CA HIS A 19 35.65 -6.61 2.45
C HIS A 19 34.22 -6.15 2.69
N GLY A 20 33.83 -5.09 1.99
CA GLY A 20 32.43 -4.79 1.76
C GLY A 20 31.86 -6.00 1.06
N GLN A 21 31.16 -6.85 1.80
CA GLN A 21 30.16 -7.75 1.26
C GLN A 21 29.17 -6.88 0.50
N ARG A 22 29.44 -6.66 -0.80
CA ARG A 22 28.37 -6.44 -1.76
C ARG A 22 27.64 -7.76 -1.80
N SER A 23 26.53 -7.84 -1.09
CA SER A 23 25.48 -8.79 -1.38
C SER A 23 25.05 -8.54 -2.83
N ASP A 24 25.65 -9.30 -3.74
CA ASP A 24 25.12 -9.54 -5.08
C ASP A 24 23.83 -10.36 -4.91
N THR A 25 22.78 -9.75 -4.34
CA THR A 25 21.43 -10.27 -4.52
C THR A 25 21.11 -10.05 -6.00
N GLY A 26 21.19 -11.12 -6.78
CA GLY A 26 20.86 -11.08 -8.20
C GLY A 26 19.46 -10.49 -8.41
N PRO A 27 19.18 -9.86 -9.57
CA PRO A 27 17.89 -9.21 -9.84
C PRO A 27 16.69 -10.15 -9.66
N ALA A 28 16.89 -11.47 -9.84
CA ALA A 28 15.88 -12.48 -9.60
C ALA A 28 15.55 -12.72 -8.11
N GLU A 29 16.52 -12.64 -7.18
CA GLU A 29 16.26 -12.71 -5.74
C GLU A 29 15.62 -11.42 -5.22
N ALA A 30 16.02 -10.27 -5.77
CA ALA A 30 15.38 -8.99 -5.48
C ALA A 30 13.92 -8.96 -5.95
N LEU A 31 13.65 -9.48 -7.15
CA LEU A 31 12.29 -9.69 -7.66
C LEU A 31 11.51 -10.70 -6.82
N GLY A 32 12.12 -11.83 -6.44
CA GLY A 32 11.47 -12.84 -5.58
C GLY A 32 11.09 -12.29 -4.21
N GLY A 33 12.00 -11.54 -3.57
CA GLY A 33 11.74 -10.85 -2.30
C GLY A 33 10.70 -9.75 -2.44
N PHE A 34 10.70 -9.00 -3.54
CA PHE A 34 9.68 -7.99 -3.85
C PHE A 34 8.31 -8.62 -4.12
N LEU A 35 8.23 -9.69 -4.90
CA LEU A 35 7.00 -10.43 -5.18
C LEU A 35 6.44 -11.10 -3.91
N ALA A 36 7.31 -11.59 -3.03
CA ALA A 36 6.90 -12.06 -1.71
C ALA A 36 6.38 -10.91 -0.83
N ALA A 37 7.01 -9.73 -0.91
CA ALA A 37 6.54 -8.52 -0.24
C ALA A 37 5.24 -7.97 -0.85
N LEU A 38 4.97 -8.24 -2.13
CA LEU A 38 3.73 -7.91 -2.83
C LEU A 38 2.53 -8.76 -2.43
N ARG A 39 2.74 -9.84 -1.67
CA ARG A 39 1.64 -10.71 -1.24
C ARG A 39 0.77 -9.96 -0.23
N PRO A 40 -0.50 -9.65 -0.56
CA PRO A 40 -1.38 -8.97 0.38
C PRO A 40 -1.55 -9.85 1.62
N THR A 41 -1.41 -9.26 2.81
CA THR A 41 -1.67 -9.95 4.06
C THR A 41 -3.15 -10.37 4.14
N GLY A 42 -3.47 -11.34 4.99
CA GLY A 42 -4.86 -11.76 5.20
C GLY A 42 -5.78 -10.57 5.55
N ALA A 43 -5.28 -9.61 6.33
CA ALA A 43 -6.01 -8.40 6.69
C ALA A 43 -6.21 -7.42 5.52
N ALA A 44 -5.20 -7.25 4.66
CA ALA A 44 -5.32 -6.38 3.48
C ALA A 44 -6.32 -6.97 2.47
N SER A 45 -6.23 -8.28 2.22
CA SER A 45 -7.16 -9.01 1.36
C SER A 45 -8.60 -8.97 1.90
N ASP A 46 -8.79 -9.22 3.20
CA ASP A 46 -10.10 -9.13 3.86
C ASP A 46 -10.72 -7.74 3.68
N ARG A 47 -9.90 -6.70 3.89
CA ARG A 47 -10.33 -5.31 3.70
C ARG A 47 -10.74 -5.01 2.27
N ALA A 48 -9.97 -5.46 1.27
CA ALA A 48 -10.33 -5.31 -0.14
C ALA A 48 -11.69 -5.92 -0.44
N TRP A 49 -11.92 -7.16 0.04
CA TRP A 49 -13.17 -7.87 -0.13
C TRP A 49 -14.35 -7.15 0.52
N ARG A 50 -14.18 -6.64 1.74
CA ARG A 50 -15.22 -5.87 2.43
C ARG A 50 -15.59 -4.59 1.69
N ILE A 51 -14.59 -3.87 1.16
CA ILE A 51 -14.82 -2.67 0.34
C ILE A 51 -15.56 -3.04 -0.95
N ALA A 52 -15.13 -4.10 -1.64
CA ALA A 52 -15.76 -4.59 -2.87
C ALA A 52 -17.24 -4.98 -2.64
N LEU A 53 -17.53 -5.74 -1.59
CA LEU A 53 -18.89 -6.12 -1.21
C LEU A 53 -19.74 -4.90 -0.88
N ALA A 54 -19.20 -3.96 -0.10
CA ALA A 54 -19.89 -2.71 0.22
C ALA A 54 -20.17 -1.88 -1.03
N ALA A 55 -19.23 -1.82 -1.99
CA ALA A 55 -19.40 -1.12 -3.26
C ALA A 55 -20.54 -1.72 -4.09
N MET A 56 -20.62 -3.05 -4.21
CA MET A 56 -21.71 -3.72 -4.93
C MET A 56 -23.09 -3.43 -4.32
N LEU A 57 -23.17 -3.39 -2.99
CA LEU A 57 -24.41 -3.02 -2.28
C LEU A 57 -24.75 -1.53 -2.46
N ALA A 58 -23.75 -0.66 -2.42
CA ALA A 58 -23.90 0.79 -2.50
C ALA A 58 -24.19 1.29 -3.92
N ALA A 59 -23.66 0.65 -4.96
CA ALA A 59 -23.63 1.18 -6.33
C ALA A 59 -25.00 1.63 -6.86
N ARG A 60 -26.07 0.88 -6.53
CA ARG A 60 -27.46 1.20 -6.92
C ARG A 60 -28.12 2.32 -6.10
N HIS A 61 -27.46 2.77 -5.05
CA HIS A 61 -27.97 3.77 -4.11
C HIS A 61 -27.16 5.07 -4.10
N LEU A 62 -26.08 5.13 -4.89
CA LEU A 62 -25.29 6.34 -5.07
C LEU A 62 -26.10 7.38 -5.86
N GLU A 63 -25.91 8.65 -5.51
CA GLU A 63 -26.59 9.77 -6.19
C GLU A 63 -26.15 9.91 -7.65
N ARG A 64 -24.93 9.46 -7.96
CA ARG A 64 -24.37 9.44 -9.31
C ARG A 64 -23.98 8.02 -9.68
N PRO A 65 -24.28 7.58 -10.92
CA PRO A 65 -23.78 6.29 -11.40
C PRO A 65 -22.26 6.30 -11.40
N VAL A 66 -21.67 5.18 -11.00
CA VAL A 66 -20.23 4.92 -11.03
C VAL A 66 -19.97 3.64 -11.80
N ASP A 67 -18.79 3.54 -12.41
CA ASP A 67 -18.34 2.28 -12.99
C ASP A 67 -17.95 1.31 -11.87
N LEU A 68 -18.84 0.35 -11.60
CA LEU A 68 -18.63 -0.65 -10.56
C LEU A 68 -17.38 -1.51 -10.84
N ASN A 69 -17.10 -1.87 -12.09
CA ASN A 69 -15.92 -2.67 -12.40
C ASN A 69 -14.65 -1.92 -12.02
N ARG A 70 -14.58 -0.64 -12.39
CA ARG A 70 -13.46 0.23 -12.01
C ARG A 70 -13.33 0.39 -10.50
N VAL A 71 -14.43 0.52 -9.76
CA VAL A 71 -14.42 0.57 -8.29
C VAL A 71 -13.87 -0.73 -7.69
N LEU A 72 -14.24 -1.89 -8.24
CA LEU A 72 -13.75 -3.18 -7.77
C LEU A 72 -12.24 -3.34 -8.05
N GLU A 73 -11.79 -2.97 -9.24
CA GLU A 73 -10.35 -2.99 -9.60
C GLU A 73 -9.54 -2.09 -8.65
N MET A 74 -10.03 -0.87 -8.39
CA MET A 74 -9.40 0.05 -7.43
C MET A 74 -9.36 -0.50 -6.00
N ALA A 75 -10.44 -1.15 -5.55
CA ALA A 75 -10.51 -1.76 -4.23
C ALA A 75 -9.46 -2.86 -4.04
N LEU A 76 -9.20 -3.65 -5.09
CA LEU A 76 -8.15 -4.67 -5.09
C LEU A 76 -6.76 -4.04 -5.15
N VAL A 77 -6.54 -3.15 -6.13
CA VAL A 77 -5.23 -2.55 -6.41
C VAL A 77 -4.70 -1.73 -5.23
N ARG A 78 -5.55 -1.06 -4.45
CA ARG A 78 -5.09 -0.29 -3.27
C ARG A 78 -4.40 -1.14 -2.19
N THR A 79 -4.59 -2.46 -2.23
CA THR A 79 -4.01 -3.38 -1.24
C THR A 79 -2.66 -3.93 -1.66
N LEU A 80 -2.25 -3.65 -2.89
CA LEU A 80 -0.90 -3.95 -3.36
C LEU A 80 0.10 -3.10 -2.58
N PRO A 81 1.07 -3.71 -1.91
CA PRO A 81 2.06 -2.96 -1.16
C PRO A 81 3.14 -2.41 -2.09
N GLY A 82 3.81 -1.34 -1.67
CA GLY A 82 4.85 -0.68 -2.46
C GLY A 82 4.38 0.56 -3.20
N SER A 83 5.30 1.17 -3.95
CA SER A 83 5.02 2.39 -4.70
C SER A 83 4.34 2.08 -6.05
N PRO A 84 3.53 3.01 -6.60
CA PRO A 84 2.91 2.80 -7.91
C PRO A 84 3.91 2.50 -9.04
N ALA A 85 5.11 3.07 -8.98
CA ALA A 85 6.16 2.81 -9.96
C ALA A 85 6.72 1.37 -9.82
N ALA A 86 6.97 0.92 -8.59
CA ALA A 86 7.47 -0.43 -8.35
C ALA A 86 6.45 -1.51 -8.75
N ILE A 87 5.16 -1.27 -8.51
CA ILE A 87 4.08 -2.19 -8.92
C ILE A 87 3.99 -2.25 -10.44
N ARG A 88 4.04 -1.10 -11.14
CA ARG A 88 4.05 -1.04 -12.60
C ARG A 88 5.17 -1.88 -13.21
N ASP A 89 6.38 -1.73 -12.67
CA ASP A 89 7.59 -2.34 -13.22
C ASP A 89 7.66 -3.87 -12.97
N ALA A 90 6.82 -4.40 -12.08
CA ALA A 90 6.77 -5.82 -11.75
C ALA A 90 5.66 -6.61 -12.46
N LEU A 91 4.76 -5.93 -13.17
CA LEU A 91 3.72 -6.54 -13.99
C LEU A 91 4.13 -6.51 -15.47
N ASP A 92 3.43 -7.28 -16.31
CA ASP A 92 3.57 -7.10 -17.76
C ASP A 92 3.18 -5.66 -18.17
N PRO A 93 3.68 -5.14 -19.30
CA PRO A 93 3.54 -3.72 -19.65
C PRO A 93 2.09 -3.21 -19.68
N ASP A 94 1.16 -4.03 -20.16
CA ASP A 94 -0.24 -3.64 -20.31
C ASP A 94 -0.92 -3.55 -18.93
N ASN A 95 -0.79 -4.59 -18.11
CA ASN A 95 -1.36 -4.59 -16.76
C ASN A 95 -0.65 -3.61 -15.82
N GLY A 96 0.66 -3.42 -15.98
CA GLY A 96 1.45 -2.48 -15.20
C GLY A 96 0.98 -1.04 -15.40
N LEU A 97 0.74 -0.63 -16.65
CA LEU A 97 0.22 0.71 -16.96
C LEU A 97 -1.20 0.91 -16.43
N HIS A 98 -2.07 -0.09 -16.57
CA HIS A 98 -3.44 -0.04 -16.07
C HIS A 98 -3.48 0.12 -14.54
N VAL A 99 -2.78 -0.74 -13.81
CA VAL A 99 -2.68 -0.70 -12.34
C VAL A 99 -2.07 0.61 -11.86
N HIS A 100 -1.03 1.11 -12.55
CA HIS A 100 -0.43 2.39 -12.24
C HIS A 100 -1.42 3.55 -12.36
N ALA A 101 -2.21 3.58 -13.44
CA ALA A 101 -3.23 4.60 -13.64
C ALA A 101 -4.30 4.58 -12.53
N LEU A 102 -4.77 3.39 -12.14
CA LEU A 102 -5.72 3.23 -11.04
C LEU A 102 -5.14 3.72 -9.70
N LEU A 103 -3.86 3.43 -9.41
CA LEU A 103 -3.19 3.89 -8.20
C LEU A 103 -3.06 5.41 -8.15
N LEU A 104 -2.69 6.06 -9.26
CA LEU A 104 -2.62 7.53 -9.33
C LEU A 104 -4.00 8.18 -9.15
N GLU A 105 -5.03 7.59 -9.74
CA GLU A 105 -6.41 8.05 -9.59
C GLU A 105 -6.89 7.94 -8.15
N LEU A 106 -6.57 6.83 -7.48
CA LEU A 106 -6.80 6.65 -6.05
C LEU A 106 -6.06 7.70 -5.23
N GLN A 107 -4.79 7.98 -5.50
CA GLN A 107 -4.02 8.97 -4.73
C GLN A 107 -4.61 10.38 -4.81
N THR A 108 -5.17 10.75 -5.96
CA THR A 108 -5.74 12.09 -6.18
C THR A 108 -7.22 12.19 -5.81
N ALA A 109 -7.93 11.07 -5.69
CA ALA A 109 -9.39 11.02 -5.51
C ALA A 109 -10.16 11.88 -6.54
N GLY A 110 -9.61 12.01 -7.75
CA GLY A 110 -10.13 12.90 -8.80
C GLY A 110 -11.47 12.46 -9.39
N THR A 111 -11.75 11.16 -9.38
CA THR A 111 -12.95 10.56 -9.99
C THR A 111 -13.99 10.14 -8.97
N SER A 112 -15.21 9.86 -9.44
CA SER A 112 -16.31 9.43 -8.57
C SER A 112 -16.02 8.06 -7.97
N GLU A 113 -15.43 7.17 -8.77
CA GLU A 113 -15.02 5.82 -8.42
C GLU A 113 -13.99 5.84 -7.30
N ALA A 114 -12.91 6.62 -7.47
CA ALA A 114 -11.88 6.75 -6.43
C ALA A 114 -12.45 7.36 -5.13
N ARG A 115 -13.35 8.35 -5.24
CA ARG A 115 -14.04 8.91 -4.06
C ARG A 115 -14.91 7.89 -3.34
N VAL A 116 -15.62 7.02 -4.07
CA VAL A 116 -16.40 5.94 -3.47
C VAL A 116 -15.49 4.96 -2.73
N VAL A 117 -14.37 4.55 -3.34
CA VAL A 117 -13.41 3.65 -2.67
C VAL A 117 -12.87 4.28 -1.38
N HIS A 118 -12.50 5.57 -1.39
CA HIS A 118 -12.07 6.28 -0.18
C HIS A 118 -13.17 6.41 0.88
N ALA A 119 -14.40 6.67 0.46
CA ALA A 119 -15.53 6.77 1.37
C ALA A 119 -15.82 5.43 2.05
N LEU A 120 -15.86 4.33 1.29
CA LEU A 120 -16.08 3.00 1.84
C LEU A 120 -14.93 2.57 2.74
N ASP A 121 -13.69 2.89 2.37
CA ASP A 121 -12.52 2.61 3.19
C ASP A 121 -12.54 3.37 4.52
N ALA A 122 -12.93 4.66 4.51
CA ALA A 122 -13.12 5.44 5.72
C ALA A 122 -14.22 4.85 6.62
N ILE A 123 -15.34 4.41 6.02
CA ILE A 123 -16.41 3.72 6.75
C ILE A 123 -15.90 2.42 7.40
N MET A 124 -15.06 1.64 6.71
CA MET A 124 -14.49 0.42 7.30
C MET A 124 -13.54 0.72 8.48
N ASP A 125 -12.93 1.90 8.52
CA ASP A 125 -12.10 2.37 9.64
C ASP A 125 -12.87 2.98 10.81
N GLY A 126 -14.20 3.08 10.74
CA GLY A 126 -14.93 3.83 11.76
C GLY A 126 -14.93 5.36 11.55
N ARG A 127 -14.44 5.83 10.39
CA ARG A 127 -14.28 7.26 10.09
C ARG A 127 -15.46 7.78 9.27
N GLU A 128 -15.69 9.09 9.37
CA GLU A 128 -16.69 9.75 8.53
C GLU A 128 -16.24 9.73 7.05
N PRO A 129 -17.09 9.29 6.11
CA PRO A 129 -16.72 9.24 4.70
C PRO A 129 -16.50 10.65 4.13
N PRO A 130 -15.42 10.89 3.38
CA PRO A 130 -15.25 12.15 2.65
C PRO A 130 -16.37 12.39 1.64
N GLY A 131 -16.88 13.62 1.60
CA GLY A 131 -17.84 14.08 0.59
C GLY A 131 -19.26 14.34 1.13
N ARG A 132 -20.18 14.69 0.22
CA ARG A 132 -21.55 15.09 0.55
C ARG A 132 -22.61 14.03 0.25
N ASP A 133 -22.22 12.84 -0.20
CA ASP A 133 -23.18 11.79 -0.54
C ASP A 133 -24.01 11.39 0.70
N ARG A 134 -25.33 11.49 0.58
CA ARG A 134 -26.23 11.24 1.71
C ARG A 134 -26.33 9.74 2.04
N PHE A 135 -26.22 8.87 1.04
CA PHE A 135 -26.30 7.43 1.24
C PHE A 135 -25.07 6.92 2.00
N LEU A 136 -23.87 7.30 1.58
CA LEU A 136 -22.62 6.86 2.23
C LEU A 136 -22.56 7.30 3.70
N ARG A 137 -23.03 8.51 4.02
CA ARG A 137 -23.14 8.97 5.42
C ARG A 137 -24.15 8.18 6.23
N ARG A 138 -25.28 7.79 5.64
CA ARG A 138 -26.26 6.90 6.30
C ARG A 138 -25.70 5.50 6.50
N LEU A 139 -24.99 4.96 5.51
CA LEU A 139 -24.33 3.65 5.61
C LEU A 139 -23.32 3.64 6.76
N ALA A 140 -22.50 4.69 6.88
CA ALA A 140 -21.58 4.88 8.00
C ALA A 140 -22.32 4.85 9.35
N ALA A 141 -23.40 5.63 9.48
CA ALA A 141 -24.18 5.70 10.71
C ALA A 141 -24.79 4.34 11.12
N VAL A 142 -25.28 3.55 10.15
CA VAL A 142 -25.85 2.22 10.40
C VAL A 142 -24.77 1.24 10.87
N LEU A 143 -23.63 1.19 10.17
CA LEU A 143 -22.54 0.28 10.53
C LEU A 143 -21.96 0.62 11.91
N HIS A 144 -21.78 1.90 12.24
CA HIS A 144 -21.25 2.33 13.53
C HIS A 144 -22.28 2.26 14.68
N ALA A 145 -23.58 2.22 14.39
CA ALA A 145 -24.60 1.97 15.41
C ALA A 145 -24.57 0.51 15.88
N GLY A 146 -24.30 -0.43 14.97
CA GLY A 146 -24.20 -1.86 15.28
C GLY A 146 -23.02 -2.20 16.20
N ASP A 147 -21.87 -1.53 16.03
CA ASP A 147 -20.68 -1.78 16.86
C ASP A 147 -20.84 -1.25 18.29
N ARG A 148 -21.53 -0.11 18.46
CA ARG A 148 -21.81 0.45 19.80
C ARG A 148 -22.75 -0.42 20.63
N GLY A 149 -23.66 -1.15 19.98
CA GLY A 149 -24.55 -2.10 20.66
C GLY A 149 -23.82 -3.30 21.26
N ARG A 150 -22.70 -3.75 20.67
CA ARG A 150 -21.91 -4.89 21.19
C ARG A 150 -21.01 -4.52 22.37
N ALA A 151 -20.65 -3.24 22.53
CA ALA A 151 -19.81 -2.77 23.63
C ALA A 151 -20.57 -2.64 24.97
N CYS A 152 -21.91 -2.64 24.96
CA CYS A 152 -22.74 -2.48 26.16
C CYS A 152 -23.34 -3.79 26.69
N THR A 153 -22.98 -4.94 26.10
CA THR A 153 -23.47 -6.28 26.50
C THR A 153 -22.37 -7.18 27.09
N GLY A 154 -21.24 -6.61 27.51
CA GLY A 154 -20.13 -7.31 28.16
C GLY A 154 -20.04 -6.98 29.65
#